data_AF-A0A1V8TXD1-F1
#
_entry.id   AF-A0A1V8TXD1-F1
#
_cell.length_a   1.000
_cell.length_b   1.000
_cell.length_c   1.000
_cell.angle_alpha   90.00
_cell.angle_beta   90.00
_cell.angle_gamma   90.00
#
_symmetry.space_group_name_H-M   'P 1'
#
loop_
_entity.id
_entity.type
_entity.pdbx_description
1 polymer ?
#
loop_
_entity_poly.entity_id
_entity_poly.type
_entity_poly.pdbx_seq_one_letter_code
_entity_poly.pdbx_strand_id
1 'polypeptide(L)'
;MSSLPSDYQNEIRALDREILKHQPRDILQFSANFFHRRLESQRAEFLLGQRHSSQPGGMAESSFPGQNPFGAAGGAGSAGGGKGGMHRLDEEEEEELGSPRQRGLGEEAKGPFEKGGNSGDGGVSGGGFGGGGGGFGNFGFGAAGSSSSSRGAPPAAASAGAAGMDTSSLPSNYNVNRRTSVSAESLAPSSADDTNWRAPSYPKTAEQQSRLRAAVSHNFLFSHLDDDSSAQVLAALQERKVPAKDVRVIVQGDAGDYFYVVERGSFDIYVSSSGHVEPGPEGMGNKVASSGPGTSFGELALMYNAPRAATVVSTEPSILWQLDRVTFRRILMDSAFQRRRMYESFLEEVPLLSSLTAYERSKIADALETTKYPDNTPIIKEGDVGDRFYLLESGEAEAIKRGVNGAVKLYKKGDYFGELALLDDKPRAASVVSKGEGCKVAWLGKDGFQRLLGSVEGVLRRDDPRQTSR
;
A
#
# COMPACT_ATOMS: atom_id res chain seq x y z
N MET A 1 51.86 11.79 8.07
CA MET A 1 50.78 12.65 7.53
C MET A 1 50.33 12.00 6.23
N SER A 2 49.24 11.25 6.26
CA SER A 2 48.68 10.54 5.10
C SER A 2 48.27 11.55 4.02
N SER A 3 48.82 11.43 2.82
CA SER A 3 48.50 12.30 1.68
C SER A 3 47.05 12.07 1.25
N LEU A 4 46.28 13.16 1.08
CA LEU A 4 44.93 13.12 0.52
C LEU A 4 44.92 12.37 -0.84
N PRO A 5 43.83 11.66 -1.21
CA PRO A 5 43.72 11.00 -2.51
C PRO A 5 43.91 11.99 -3.68
N SER A 6 44.38 11.51 -4.84
CA SER A 6 44.74 12.35 -6.00
C SER A 6 43.61 13.26 -6.47
N ASP A 7 42.37 12.77 -6.40
CA ASP A 7 41.21 13.49 -6.91
C ASP A 7 40.86 14.70 -6.04
N TYR A 8 40.99 14.54 -4.71
CA TYR A 8 40.86 15.64 -3.77
C TYR A 8 41.94 16.69 -3.97
N GLN A 9 43.19 16.27 -4.23
CA GLN A 9 44.29 17.21 -4.49
C GLN A 9 44.04 18.02 -5.78
N ASN A 10 43.44 17.41 -6.80
CA ASN A 10 43.14 18.07 -8.06
C ASN A 10 42.06 19.15 -7.90
N GLU A 11 40.99 18.86 -7.16
CA GLU A 11 39.91 19.83 -6.92
C GLU A 11 40.37 20.98 -6.01
N ILE A 12 41.21 20.71 -5.00
CA ILE A 12 41.81 21.77 -4.17
C ILE A 12 42.71 22.68 -5.00
N ARG A 13 43.57 22.12 -5.87
CA ARG A 13 44.41 22.93 -6.78
C ARG A 13 43.59 23.76 -7.77
N ALA A 14 42.42 23.27 -8.18
CA ALA A 14 41.52 24.01 -9.06
C ALA A 14 40.88 25.20 -8.33
N LEU A 15 40.43 25.00 -7.08
CA LEU A 15 39.93 26.05 -6.23
C LEU A 15 40.99 27.12 -5.92
N ASP A 16 42.21 26.70 -5.55
CA ASP A 16 43.33 27.60 -5.26
C ASP A 16 43.65 28.51 -6.44
N ARG A 17 43.65 27.96 -7.66
CA ARG A 17 43.86 28.74 -8.89
C ARG A 17 42.79 29.81 -9.07
N GLU A 18 41.54 29.48 -8.79
CA GLU A 18 40.41 30.39 -8.99
C GLU A 18 40.35 31.48 -7.90
N ILE A 19 40.75 31.14 -6.66
CA ILE A 19 40.90 32.11 -5.57
C ILE A 19 42.03 33.10 -5.88
N LEU A 20 43.19 32.62 -6.33
CA LEU A 20 44.32 33.48 -6.69
C LEU A 20 43.97 34.45 -7.83
N LYS A 21 43.15 33.99 -8.78
CA LYS A 21 42.73 34.78 -9.92
C LYS A 21 41.69 35.85 -9.56
N HIS A 22 40.69 35.51 -8.74
CA HIS A 22 39.56 36.40 -8.46
C HIS A 22 39.70 37.23 -7.18
N GLN A 23 40.68 36.90 -6.33
CA GLN A 23 40.91 37.55 -5.02
C GLN A 23 39.61 37.94 -4.29
N PRO A 24 38.71 36.96 -4.03
CA PRO A 24 37.41 37.24 -3.43
C PRO A 24 37.57 37.75 -1.99
N ARG A 25 36.75 38.74 -1.61
CA ARG A 25 36.70 39.24 -0.22
C ARG A 25 36.11 38.20 0.74
N ASP A 26 35.17 37.39 0.27
CA ASP A 26 34.56 36.30 1.02
C ASP A 26 34.96 34.96 0.41
N ILE A 27 35.97 34.33 1.02
CA ILE A 27 36.55 33.08 0.54
C ILE A 27 35.58 31.91 0.75
N LEU A 28 34.77 31.93 1.80
CA LEU A 28 33.84 30.83 2.12
C LEU A 28 32.68 30.80 1.14
N GLN A 29 32.04 31.95 0.89
CA GLN A 29 30.96 32.04 -0.09
C GLN A 29 31.46 31.76 -1.50
N PHE A 30 32.68 32.21 -1.83
CA PHE A 30 33.30 31.90 -3.12
C PHE A 30 33.55 30.41 -3.32
N SER A 31 34.07 29.73 -2.29
CA SER A 31 34.32 28.28 -2.32
C SER A 31 33.01 27.49 -2.45
N ALA A 32 31.96 27.88 -1.72
CA ALA A 32 30.64 27.26 -1.85
C ALA A 32 30.08 27.39 -3.29
N ASN A 33 30.16 28.60 -3.86
CA ASN A 33 29.70 28.86 -5.23
C ASN A 33 30.53 28.09 -6.27
N PHE A 34 31.84 27.96 -6.06
CA PHE A 34 32.73 27.18 -6.92
C PHE A 34 32.30 25.70 -6.99
N PHE A 35 32.09 25.05 -5.84
CA PHE A 35 31.69 23.64 -5.81
C PHE A 35 30.28 23.41 -6.35
N HIS A 36 29.34 24.36 -6.16
CA HIS A 36 28.02 24.28 -6.78
C HIS A 36 28.10 24.29 -8.31
N ARG A 37 28.87 25.23 -8.90
CA ARG A 37 29.08 25.29 -10.35
C ARG A 37 29.80 24.06 -10.89
N ARG A 38 30.77 23.54 -10.14
CA ARG A 38 31.51 22.32 -10.49
C ARG A 38 30.59 21.10 -10.55
N LEU A 39 29.70 20.96 -9.56
CA LEU A 39 28.70 19.89 -9.50
C LEU A 39 27.67 19.99 -10.63
N GLU A 40 27.19 21.20 -10.94
CA GLU A 40 26.29 21.44 -12.07
C GLU A 40 26.93 21.04 -13.41
N SER A 41 28.21 21.39 -13.62
CA SER A 41 28.96 21.00 -14.81
C SER A 41 29.09 19.48 -14.95
N GLN A 42 29.42 18.77 -13.86
CA GLN A 42 29.53 17.30 -13.88
C GLN A 42 28.20 16.63 -14.18
N ARG A 43 27.10 17.14 -13.62
CA ARG A 43 25.75 16.63 -13.91
C ARG A 43 25.33 16.88 -15.35
N ALA A 44 25.68 18.05 -15.91
CA ALA A 44 25.42 18.37 -17.30
C ALA A 44 26.22 17.46 -18.25
N GLU A 45 27.49 17.21 -17.94
CA GLU A 45 28.36 16.31 -18.71
C GLU A 45 27.87 14.86 -18.67
N PHE A 46 27.44 14.37 -17.50
CA PHE A 46 26.82 13.05 -17.35
C PHE A 46 25.55 12.89 -18.19
N LEU A 47 24.68 13.92 -18.21
CA LEU A 47 23.46 13.93 -19.02
C LEU A 47 23.75 13.99 -20.53
N LEU A 48 24.85 14.65 -20.95
CA LEU A 48 25.31 14.68 -22.34
C LEU A 48 25.94 13.34 -22.77
N GLY A 49 26.67 12.67 -21.88
CA GLY A 49 27.23 11.34 -22.12
C GLY A 49 26.16 10.27 -22.38
N GLN A 50 25.01 10.36 -21.71
CA GLN A 50 23.85 9.49 -21.96
C GLN A 50 23.17 9.74 -23.32
N ARG A 51 23.34 10.92 -23.92
CA ARG A 51 22.74 11.26 -25.22
C ARG A 51 23.59 10.82 -26.40
N HIS A 52 24.90 10.64 -26.23
CA HIS A 52 25.79 10.15 -27.29
C HIS A 52 25.79 8.62 -27.47
N SER A 53 25.11 7.85 -26.61
CA SER A 53 24.94 6.40 -26.74
C SER A 53 23.66 5.97 -27.47
N SER A 54 22.92 6.90 -28.08
CA SER A 54 21.71 6.58 -28.85
C SER A 54 21.65 7.30 -30.20
N GLN A 55 22.35 6.74 -31.20
CA GLN A 55 22.10 7.02 -32.62
C GLN A 55 21.59 5.72 -33.31
N PRO A 56 20.61 5.78 -34.22
CA PRO A 56 19.89 4.60 -34.66
C PRO A 56 20.53 3.99 -35.92
N GLY A 57 20.92 2.72 -35.84
CA GLY A 57 21.25 1.89 -36.99
C GLY A 57 22.65 1.24 -36.92
N GLY A 58 22.68 -0.06 -36.61
CA GLY A 58 23.89 -0.88 -36.69
C GLY A 58 23.98 -1.86 -35.53
N MET A 59 23.75 -3.14 -35.82
CA MET A 59 23.93 -4.26 -34.89
C MET A 59 25.36 -4.26 -34.32
N ALA A 60 25.49 -4.30 -33.00
CA ALA A 60 26.70 -4.78 -32.34
C ALA A 60 26.31 -5.78 -31.25
N GLU A 61 26.86 -6.97 -31.45
CA GLU A 61 26.85 -8.20 -30.69
C GLU A 61 27.08 -8.03 -29.18
N SER A 62 26.42 -8.90 -28.43
CA SER A 62 26.39 -9.02 -26.98
C SER A 62 27.74 -9.37 -26.33
N SER A 63 27.97 -8.85 -25.12
CA SER A 63 28.66 -9.63 -24.08
C SER A 63 28.18 -9.24 -22.68
N PHE A 64 26.97 -9.71 -22.33
CA PHE A 64 26.55 -9.97 -20.95
C PHE A 64 26.34 -11.48 -20.84
N PRO A 65 26.94 -12.17 -19.86
CA PRO A 65 26.72 -13.59 -19.67
C PRO A 65 25.39 -13.82 -18.93
N GLY A 66 24.54 -14.70 -19.45
CA GLY A 66 23.38 -15.23 -18.74
C GLY A 66 22.10 -15.22 -19.55
N GLN A 67 21.83 -16.32 -20.23
CA GLN A 67 20.67 -16.53 -21.09
C GLN A 67 19.48 -17.07 -20.27
N ASN A 68 18.30 -16.49 -20.52
CA ASN A 68 17.01 -16.89 -19.98
C ASN A 68 16.58 -18.27 -20.56
N PRO A 69 15.93 -19.15 -19.78
CA PRO A 69 15.69 -20.56 -20.14
C PRO A 69 14.27 -20.81 -20.68
N PHE A 70 13.98 -20.47 -21.94
CA PHE A 70 12.81 -20.99 -22.65
C PHE A 70 13.08 -21.11 -24.16
N GLY A 71 12.99 -22.33 -24.70
CA GLY A 71 12.64 -22.55 -26.12
C GLY A 71 13.71 -23.11 -27.07
N ALA A 72 13.76 -24.44 -27.16
CA ALA A 72 14.08 -25.33 -28.30
C ALA A 72 14.72 -24.78 -29.60
N ALA A 73 15.82 -25.40 -30.06
CA ALA A 73 15.85 -26.45 -31.11
C ALA A 73 17.24 -26.60 -31.79
N GLY A 74 17.75 -27.84 -31.83
CA GLY A 74 18.51 -28.38 -32.98
C GLY A 74 20.05 -28.27 -33.01
N GLY A 75 20.72 -29.43 -32.86
CA GLY A 75 21.78 -29.84 -33.80
C GLY A 75 23.27 -29.70 -33.42
N ALA A 76 23.84 -30.82 -32.92
CA ALA A 76 25.16 -31.39 -33.24
C ALA A 76 26.50 -30.65 -32.95
N GLY A 77 27.41 -31.33 -32.23
CA GLY A 77 28.85 -31.33 -32.59
C GLY A 77 29.93 -31.13 -31.49
N SER A 78 30.30 -32.21 -30.80
CA SER A 78 31.68 -32.67 -30.46
C SER A 78 32.73 -31.80 -29.71
N ALA A 79 33.12 -32.33 -28.53
CA ALA A 79 34.47 -32.55 -27.98
C ALA A 79 35.33 -31.43 -27.35
N GLY A 80 35.85 -31.72 -26.14
CA GLY A 80 37.14 -31.22 -25.61
C GLY A 80 37.11 -30.69 -24.17
N GLY A 81 37.67 -31.44 -23.21
CA GLY A 81 37.64 -31.13 -21.77
C GLY A 81 38.75 -30.22 -21.24
N GLY A 82 38.58 -29.75 -19.98
CA GLY A 82 39.60 -29.08 -19.18
C GLY A 82 39.06 -28.52 -17.85
N LYS A 83 39.78 -28.77 -16.75
CA LYS A 83 39.44 -28.52 -15.32
C LYS A 83 39.62 -27.05 -14.86
N GLY A 84 38.96 -26.71 -13.75
CA GLY A 84 39.27 -25.59 -12.82
C GLY A 84 38.10 -24.62 -12.69
N GLY A 85 37.66 -24.08 -11.55
CA GLY A 85 38.05 -24.09 -10.14
C GLY A 85 37.06 -23.13 -9.44
N MET A 86 36.58 -23.47 -8.25
CA MET A 86 35.59 -22.69 -7.47
C MET A 86 36.07 -21.26 -7.17
N HIS A 87 35.20 -20.26 -7.36
CA HIS A 87 35.25 -19.00 -6.63
C HIS A 87 33.89 -18.68 -6.00
N ARG A 88 33.98 -18.53 -4.68
CA ARG A 88 32.99 -18.07 -3.70
C ARG A 88 32.75 -16.58 -3.93
N LEU A 89 31.50 -16.13 -3.99
CA LEU A 89 31.16 -14.71 -4.00
C LEU A 89 30.76 -14.33 -2.58
N ASP A 90 31.49 -13.35 -2.04
CA ASP A 90 31.29 -12.74 -0.73
C ASP A 90 30.09 -11.80 -0.75
N GLU A 91 29.44 -11.73 0.41
CA GLU A 91 28.25 -10.95 0.73
C GLU A 91 28.60 -9.46 0.83
N GLU A 92 27.85 -8.59 0.14
CA GLU A 92 27.92 -7.14 0.34
C GLU A 92 26.90 -6.73 1.43
N GLU A 93 27.41 -6.13 2.50
CA GLU A 93 26.68 -5.56 3.63
C GLU A 93 25.81 -4.38 3.15
N GLU A 94 24.50 -4.41 3.44
CA GLU A 94 23.62 -3.25 3.20
C GLU A 94 23.67 -2.27 4.38
N GLU A 95 24.26 -1.10 4.11
CA GLU A 95 24.20 0.10 4.95
C GLU A 95 22.77 0.67 5.02
N GLU A 96 22.39 1.07 6.23
CA GLU A 96 21.10 1.64 6.62
C GLU A 96 20.89 3.03 5.99
N LEU A 97 20.23 3.09 4.84
CA LEU A 97 19.86 4.34 4.16
C LEU A 97 18.69 5.05 4.87
N GLY A 98 19.03 5.97 5.77
CA GLY A 98 18.10 6.92 6.38
C GLY A 98 17.54 7.95 5.38
N SER A 99 16.22 8.22 5.46
CA SER A 99 15.52 9.20 4.62
C SER A 99 16.01 10.64 4.85
N PRO A 100 16.29 11.43 3.79
CA PRO A 100 16.81 12.78 3.92
C PRO A 100 15.69 13.82 4.09
N ARG A 101 15.09 13.93 5.28
CA ARG A 101 14.34 15.14 5.70
C ARG A 101 14.36 15.38 7.21
N GLN A 102 15.46 15.92 7.72
CA GLN A 102 15.42 16.69 8.97
C GLN A 102 16.52 17.76 9.03
N ARG A 103 16.12 19.02 8.82
CA ARG A 103 16.69 20.24 9.40
C ARG A 103 15.46 21.09 9.71
N GLY A 104 15.07 21.35 10.95
CA GLY A 104 15.90 21.85 12.04
C GLY A 104 15.89 23.38 11.97
N LEU A 105 14.77 24.00 12.33
CA LEU A 105 14.69 25.43 12.64
C LEU A 105 14.06 25.56 14.03
N GLY A 106 14.90 25.98 14.96
CA GLY A 106 14.54 26.30 16.34
C GLY A 106 13.85 27.66 16.46
N GLU A 107 13.12 27.73 17.54
CA GLU A 107 12.29 28.80 18.08
C GLU A 107 13.14 29.89 18.75
N GLU A 108 12.77 31.18 18.63
CA GLU A 108 12.84 32.16 19.74
C GLU A 108 12.07 33.49 19.48
N ALA A 109 11.02 33.68 20.29
CA ALA A 109 10.64 34.85 21.11
C ALA A 109 10.33 36.28 20.57
N LYS A 110 9.05 36.66 20.79
CA LYS A 110 8.48 37.88 21.46
C LYS A 110 8.47 39.30 20.79
N GLY A 111 7.24 39.81 20.61
CA GLY A 111 6.78 41.10 21.20
C GLY A 111 6.44 42.28 20.24
N PRO A 112 5.55 43.22 20.63
CA PRO A 112 4.38 43.61 19.82
C PRO A 112 4.32 45.08 19.35
N PHE A 113 3.51 45.39 18.33
CA PHE A 113 2.98 46.75 18.13
C PHE A 113 1.66 46.79 17.33
N GLU A 114 0.68 47.54 17.86
CA GLU A 114 -0.61 47.91 17.25
C GLU A 114 -0.45 49.01 16.18
N LYS A 115 -1.34 49.04 15.18
CA LYS A 115 -2.36 50.09 14.93
C LYS A 115 -2.84 50.13 13.47
N GLY A 116 -4.15 50.39 13.33
CA GLY A 116 -4.64 51.38 12.37
C GLY A 116 -5.49 50.84 11.22
N GLY A 117 -6.82 50.94 11.37
CA GLY A 117 -7.77 50.76 10.29
C GLY A 117 -8.02 52.04 9.47
N ASN A 118 -8.66 51.86 8.31
CA ASN A 118 -9.60 52.76 7.63
C ASN A 118 -10.16 51.97 6.42
N SER A 119 -11.43 51.56 6.37
CA SER A 119 -12.65 52.31 5.98
C SER A 119 -12.61 52.90 4.57
N GLY A 120 -13.56 52.48 3.72
CA GLY A 120 -14.24 53.39 2.79
C GLY A 120 -14.46 52.91 1.34
N ASP A 121 -15.75 52.74 1.02
CA ASP A 121 -16.40 53.01 -0.28
C ASP A 121 -16.17 52.00 -1.43
N GLY A 122 -17.14 51.53 -2.21
CA GLY A 122 -18.50 51.99 -2.53
C GLY A 122 -18.69 51.79 -4.05
N GLY A 123 -19.69 51.03 -4.50
CA GLY A 123 -19.88 50.82 -5.94
C GLY A 123 -20.95 49.80 -6.32
N VAL A 124 -22.19 50.28 -6.47
CA VAL A 124 -23.38 49.58 -6.99
C VAL A 124 -23.34 49.51 -8.52
N SER A 125 -23.66 48.34 -9.09
CA SER A 125 -24.43 48.12 -10.35
C SER A 125 -24.45 46.60 -10.60
N GLY A 126 -25.47 45.92 -11.13
CA GLY A 126 -26.77 46.24 -11.70
C GLY A 126 -27.36 44.87 -12.12
N GLY A 127 -28.67 44.68 -11.97
CA GLY A 127 -29.33 43.40 -12.19
C GLY A 127 -29.44 42.97 -13.66
N GLY A 128 -29.66 41.67 -13.86
CA GLY A 128 -29.98 41.07 -15.16
C GLY A 128 -30.57 39.68 -14.99
N PHE A 129 -31.88 39.58 -15.16
CA PHE A 129 -32.67 38.34 -15.11
C PHE A 129 -32.55 37.52 -16.39
N GLY A 130 -32.65 36.19 -16.26
CA GLY A 130 -33.58 35.39 -17.08
C GLY A 130 -32.99 34.32 -18.01
N GLY A 131 -33.31 33.05 -17.70
CA GLY A 131 -34.15 32.26 -18.61
C GLY A 131 -33.59 30.95 -19.20
N GLY A 132 -34.18 29.82 -18.77
CA GLY A 132 -34.43 28.59 -19.54
C GLY A 132 -33.24 27.65 -19.77
N GLY A 133 -33.32 26.32 -19.71
CA GLY A 133 -34.44 25.38 -19.64
C GLY A 133 -33.99 24.04 -20.26
N GLY A 134 -34.44 22.91 -19.70
CA GLY A 134 -34.31 21.55 -20.25
C GLY A 134 -33.05 20.79 -19.78
N GLY A 135 -33.09 19.54 -19.30
CA GLY A 135 -34.12 18.51 -19.39
C GLY A 135 -33.55 17.27 -20.08
N PHE A 136 -32.96 16.35 -19.31
CA PHE A 136 -32.75 14.92 -19.66
C PHE A 136 -32.60 14.18 -18.31
N GLY A 137 -33.35 13.13 -17.95
CA GLY A 137 -34.03 12.15 -18.76
C GLY A 137 -33.39 10.78 -18.59
N ASN A 138 -33.77 10.08 -17.50
CA ASN A 138 -34.00 8.64 -17.42
C ASN A 138 -32.83 7.64 -17.62
N PHE A 139 -32.44 6.92 -16.54
CA PHE A 139 -32.00 5.52 -16.64
C PHE A 139 -32.51 4.69 -15.45
N GLY A 140 -33.53 3.88 -15.73
CA GLY A 140 -34.06 2.81 -14.89
C GLY A 140 -33.51 1.43 -15.27
N PHE A 141 -33.54 0.55 -14.27
CA PHE A 141 -33.06 -0.84 -14.19
C PHE A 141 -33.65 -1.84 -15.21
N GLY A 142 -32.88 -2.89 -15.55
CA GLY A 142 -33.41 -4.26 -15.67
C GLY A 142 -32.96 -5.17 -16.84
N ALA A 143 -32.12 -6.18 -16.50
CA ALA A 143 -32.12 -7.57 -16.97
C ALA A 143 -31.40 -8.04 -18.27
N ALA A 144 -30.52 -9.04 -18.04
CA ALA A 144 -30.18 -10.24 -18.83
C ALA A 144 -29.30 -10.18 -20.10
N GLY A 145 -28.10 -10.79 -19.99
CA GLY A 145 -27.62 -11.78 -20.97
C GLY A 145 -26.50 -11.39 -21.95
N SER A 146 -25.39 -12.13 -21.88
CA SER A 146 -24.36 -12.38 -22.90
C SER A 146 -23.07 -11.55 -22.89
N SER A 147 -22.03 -12.23 -23.37
CA SER A 147 -20.59 -12.12 -23.15
C SER A 147 -19.85 -11.07 -23.97
N SER A 148 -18.90 -10.38 -23.35
CA SER A 148 -17.55 -10.15 -23.92
C SER A 148 -16.63 -9.46 -22.90
N SER A 149 -15.41 -9.97 -22.81
CA SER A 149 -14.31 -9.49 -21.98
C SER A 149 -13.70 -8.19 -22.52
N SER A 150 -13.70 -7.13 -21.70
CA SER A 150 -12.74 -6.02 -21.84
C SER A 150 -12.38 -5.48 -20.46
N ARG A 151 -11.07 -5.48 -20.18
CA ARG A 151 -10.42 -5.05 -18.93
C ARG A 151 -10.97 -3.71 -18.44
N GLY A 152 -11.54 -3.71 -17.23
CA GLY A 152 -12.07 -2.52 -16.56
C GLY A 152 -10.93 -1.61 -16.07
N ALA A 153 -10.93 -0.37 -16.55
CA ALA A 153 -10.19 0.73 -15.96
C ALA A 153 -10.83 1.11 -14.60
N PRO A 154 -10.07 1.65 -13.63
CA PRO A 154 -10.63 2.10 -12.36
C PRO A 154 -11.59 3.29 -12.59
N PRO A 155 -12.57 3.52 -11.70
CA PRO A 155 -13.54 4.58 -11.86
C PRO A 155 -12.82 5.94 -11.86
N ALA A 156 -13.07 6.73 -12.91
CA ALA A 156 -12.56 8.08 -13.01
C ALA A 156 -13.12 8.92 -11.86
N ALA A 157 -12.23 9.40 -10.98
CA ALA A 157 -12.55 10.49 -10.09
C ALA A 157 -13.03 11.66 -10.96
N ALA A 158 -14.31 12.03 -10.81
CA ALA A 158 -14.86 13.23 -11.41
C ALA A 158 -14.05 14.42 -10.87
N SER A 159 -13.12 14.90 -11.69
CA SER A 159 -12.35 16.11 -11.43
C SER A 159 -13.24 17.31 -11.77
N ALA A 160 -14.03 17.74 -10.78
CA ALA A 160 -14.58 19.08 -10.76
C ALA A 160 -13.42 20.05 -10.54
N GLY A 161 -12.87 20.58 -11.63
CA GLY A 161 -11.69 21.45 -11.56
C GLY A 161 -11.36 22.10 -12.88
N ALA A 162 -12.33 22.76 -13.53
CA ALA A 162 -12.05 23.68 -14.65
C ALA A 162 -13.22 24.63 -14.99
N ALA A 163 -14.06 25.01 -14.02
CA ALA A 163 -15.09 26.03 -14.25
C ALA A 163 -14.83 27.21 -13.30
N GLY A 164 -13.86 28.06 -13.66
CA GLY A 164 -13.60 29.31 -12.91
C GLY A 164 -12.17 29.82 -12.88
N MET A 165 -11.18 29.06 -13.36
CA MET A 165 -9.79 29.55 -13.42
C MET A 165 -9.58 30.37 -14.71
N ASP A 166 -9.11 31.61 -14.59
CA ASP A 166 -8.68 32.42 -15.73
C ASP A 166 -7.48 31.75 -16.43
N THR A 167 -7.80 30.99 -17.49
CA THR A 167 -6.83 30.23 -18.29
C THR A 167 -5.93 31.11 -19.15
N SER A 168 -6.14 32.43 -19.20
CA SER A 168 -5.36 33.36 -20.02
C SER A 168 -3.94 33.60 -19.51
N SER A 169 -3.65 33.24 -18.25
CA SER A 169 -2.35 33.41 -17.60
C SER A 169 -1.49 32.12 -17.56
N LEU A 170 -2.03 30.99 -18.01
CA LEU A 170 -1.35 29.70 -17.96
C LEU A 170 -0.65 29.43 -19.30
N PRO A 171 0.60 28.90 -19.30
CA PRO A 171 1.30 28.53 -20.52
C PRO A 171 0.45 27.56 -21.37
N SER A 172 0.51 27.70 -22.69
CA SER A 172 -0.30 26.93 -23.67
C SER A 172 -0.19 25.40 -23.56
N ASN A 173 0.78 24.90 -22.79
CA ASN A 173 1.04 23.48 -22.54
C ASN A 173 0.68 23.04 -21.10
N TYR A 174 0.03 23.88 -20.29
CA TYR A 174 -0.39 23.54 -18.94
C TYR A 174 -1.64 22.65 -18.99
N ASN A 175 -1.43 21.33 -18.86
CA ASN A 175 -2.52 20.39 -18.76
C ASN A 175 -3.13 20.45 -17.34
N VAL A 176 -4.28 21.12 -17.21
CA VAL A 176 -5.04 21.24 -15.96
C VAL A 176 -5.43 19.87 -15.38
N ASN A 177 -5.47 18.82 -16.21
CA ASN A 177 -5.73 17.44 -15.79
C ASN A 177 -4.46 16.65 -15.41
N ARG A 178 -3.38 17.32 -14.98
CA ARG A 178 -2.17 16.62 -14.53
C ARG A 178 -2.44 15.92 -13.20
N ARG A 179 -2.15 14.62 -13.15
CA ARG A 179 -2.24 13.83 -11.91
C ARG A 179 -1.37 14.47 -10.83
N THR A 180 -1.98 14.80 -9.70
CA THR A 180 -1.30 15.31 -8.51
C THR A 180 -0.88 14.15 -7.62
N SER A 181 0.27 14.30 -6.96
CA SER A 181 0.73 13.32 -5.97
C SER A 181 -0.11 13.45 -4.70
N VAL A 182 -0.46 12.32 -4.09
CA VAL A 182 -1.06 12.26 -2.76
C VAL A 182 -0.11 11.53 -1.82
N SER A 183 -0.02 12.00 -0.58
CA SER A 183 0.73 11.34 0.49
C SER A 183 -0.09 11.33 1.75
N ALA A 184 0.19 10.37 2.61
CA ALA A 184 -0.29 10.34 3.98
C ALA A 184 0.89 10.58 4.93
N GLU A 185 0.63 10.73 6.22
CA GLU A 185 1.69 10.86 7.23
C GLU A 185 2.55 9.59 7.29
N SER A 186 3.84 9.75 7.56
CA SER A 186 4.74 8.63 7.82
C SER A 186 4.47 8.08 9.21
N LEU A 187 4.22 6.76 9.28
CA LEU A 187 4.11 6.02 10.54
C LEU A 187 5.26 5.01 10.58
N ALA A 188 6.05 5.02 11.64
CA ALA A 188 7.11 4.04 11.84
C ALA A 188 6.53 2.84 12.60
N PRO A 189 6.56 1.61 12.05
CA PRO A 189 6.04 0.44 12.74
C PRO A 189 6.93 -0.04 13.90
N SER A 190 8.18 0.44 13.99
CA SER A 190 9.22 -0.07 14.90
C SER A 190 9.84 0.98 15.84
N SER A 191 9.35 2.22 15.85
CA SER A 191 9.88 3.24 16.78
C SER A 191 9.59 2.82 18.23
N ALA A 192 10.65 2.71 19.04
CA ALA A 192 10.59 2.24 20.43
C ALA A 192 9.61 3.04 21.31
N ASP A 193 9.36 4.31 20.99
CA ASP A 193 8.43 5.20 21.69
C ASP A 193 6.94 4.82 21.50
N ASP A 194 6.63 4.00 20.49
CA ASP A 194 5.26 3.68 20.07
C ASP A 194 4.74 2.31 20.59
N THR A 195 5.55 1.61 21.38
CA THR A 195 5.25 0.26 21.92
C THR A 195 4.07 0.20 22.90
N ASN A 196 3.62 1.35 23.43
CA ASN A 196 2.54 1.42 24.41
C ASN A 196 1.24 2.07 23.88
N TRP A 197 1.16 2.33 22.59
CA TRP A 197 -0.11 2.80 22.04
C TRP A 197 -1.13 1.68 22.03
N ARG A 198 -2.34 2.03 22.46
CA ARG A 198 -3.49 1.14 22.42
C ARG A 198 -4.57 1.82 21.61
N ALA A 199 -5.18 1.06 20.71
CA ALA A 199 -6.34 1.53 19.98
C ALA A 199 -7.39 2.06 20.99
N PRO A 200 -7.88 3.30 20.81
CA PRO A 200 -8.98 3.81 21.61
C PRO A 200 -10.15 2.84 21.56
N SER A 201 -10.84 2.67 22.68
CA SER A 201 -12.01 1.80 22.77
C SER A 201 -13.14 2.56 23.43
N TYR A 202 -14.21 2.77 22.67
CA TYR A 202 -15.42 3.42 23.15
C TYR A 202 -16.51 2.36 23.33
N PRO A 203 -17.16 2.29 24.52
CA PRO A 203 -18.16 1.28 24.81
C PRO A 203 -19.36 1.42 23.87
N LYS A 204 -19.82 0.29 23.35
CA LYS A 204 -20.95 0.18 22.42
C LYS A 204 -21.82 -1.00 22.82
N THR A 205 -23.12 -0.87 22.63
CA THR A 205 -24.05 -1.99 22.79
C THR A 205 -23.86 -3.02 21.69
N ALA A 206 -24.23 -4.28 21.93
CA ALA A 206 -24.14 -5.35 20.93
C ALA A 206 -24.93 -5.01 19.65
N GLU A 207 -26.07 -4.34 19.79
CA GLU A 207 -26.88 -3.89 18.66
C GLU A 207 -26.18 -2.81 17.82
N GLN A 208 -25.55 -1.82 18.47
CA GLN A 208 -24.75 -0.79 17.79
C GLN A 208 -23.58 -1.42 17.03
N GLN A 209 -22.88 -2.37 17.65
CA GLN A 209 -21.78 -3.08 16.99
C GLN A 209 -22.25 -3.85 15.75
N SER A 210 -23.42 -4.52 15.83
CA SER A 210 -24.00 -5.24 14.70
C SER A 210 -24.36 -4.29 13.54
N ARG A 211 -25.02 -3.16 13.84
CA ARG A 211 -25.35 -2.14 12.83
C ARG A 211 -24.10 -1.53 12.20
N LEU A 212 -23.08 -1.21 13.01
CA LEU A 212 -21.81 -0.70 12.50
C LEU A 212 -21.10 -1.68 11.60
N ARG A 213 -21.03 -2.96 11.99
CA ARG A 213 -20.44 -4.02 11.16
C ARG A 213 -21.16 -4.15 9.82
N ALA A 214 -22.49 -4.06 9.81
CA ALA A 214 -23.28 -4.06 8.57
C ALA A 214 -23.06 -2.80 7.72
N ALA A 215 -22.89 -1.63 8.34
CA ALA A 215 -22.69 -0.37 7.64
C ALA A 215 -21.32 -0.29 6.94
N VAL A 216 -20.27 -0.87 7.53
CA VAL A 216 -18.90 -0.83 6.97
C VAL A 216 -18.57 -2.03 6.08
N SER A 217 -19.37 -3.12 6.09
CA SER A 217 -19.05 -4.35 5.34
C SER A 217 -18.93 -4.13 3.83
N HIS A 218 -19.68 -3.19 3.26
CA HIS A 218 -19.66 -2.85 1.85
C HIS A 218 -18.54 -1.86 1.47
N ASN A 219 -17.83 -1.32 2.45
CA ASN A 219 -16.74 -0.37 2.21
C ASN A 219 -15.45 -1.14 1.90
N PHE A 220 -14.79 -0.77 0.80
CA PHE A 220 -13.57 -1.43 0.31
C PHE A 220 -12.40 -1.39 1.30
N LEU A 221 -12.38 -0.40 2.21
CA LEU A 221 -11.37 -0.27 3.26
C LEU A 221 -11.53 -1.29 4.39
N PHE A 222 -12.75 -1.79 4.58
CA PHE A 222 -13.11 -2.65 5.70
C PHE A 222 -13.36 -4.10 5.27
N SER A 223 -13.63 -4.35 3.98
CA SER A 223 -13.97 -5.68 3.46
C SER A 223 -12.81 -6.69 3.50
N HIS A 224 -11.56 -6.23 3.61
CA HIS A 224 -10.37 -7.07 3.63
C HIS A 224 -9.68 -7.12 5.00
N LEU A 225 -10.33 -6.61 6.05
CA LEU A 225 -9.81 -6.68 7.41
C LEU A 225 -10.09 -8.06 8.00
N ASP A 226 -9.13 -8.56 8.80
CA ASP A 226 -9.41 -9.73 9.63
C ASP A 226 -10.37 -9.38 10.78
N ASP A 227 -10.93 -10.41 11.41
CA ASP A 227 -11.94 -10.22 12.45
C ASP A 227 -11.43 -9.40 13.64
N ASP A 228 -10.15 -9.57 14.01
CA ASP A 228 -9.52 -8.89 15.13
C ASP A 228 -9.31 -7.39 14.84
N SER A 229 -8.75 -7.06 13.67
CA SER A 229 -8.57 -5.67 13.21
C SER A 229 -9.91 -5.00 13.01
N SER A 230 -10.89 -5.70 12.42
CA SER A 230 -12.25 -5.21 12.25
C SER A 230 -12.88 -4.87 13.60
N ALA A 231 -12.76 -5.76 14.59
CA ALA A 231 -13.25 -5.51 15.94
C ALA A 231 -12.57 -4.30 16.60
N GLN A 232 -11.23 -4.16 16.46
CA GLN A 232 -10.49 -3.02 16.98
C GLN A 232 -10.91 -1.69 16.34
N VAL A 233 -11.09 -1.66 15.01
CA VAL A 233 -11.54 -0.47 14.29
C VAL A 233 -12.97 -0.08 14.72
N LEU A 234 -13.87 -1.06 14.85
CA LEU A 234 -15.23 -0.81 15.32
C LEU A 234 -15.26 -0.33 16.79
N ALA A 235 -14.35 -0.82 17.62
CA ALA A 235 -14.18 -0.34 18.99
C ALA A 235 -13.69 1.11 19.04
N ALA A 236 -12.80 1.50 18.12
CA ALA A 236 -12.22 2.84 18.03
C ALA A 236 -13.16 3.92 17.49
N LEU A 237 -14.30 3.57 16.89
CA LEU A 237 -15.30 4.54 16.46
C LEU A 237 -15.86 5.33 17.66
N GLN A 238 -15.74 6.65 17.61
CA GLN A 238 -16.22 7.56 18.65
C GLN A 238 -17.60 8.13 18.29
N GLU A 239 -18.52 8.22 19.25
CA GLU A 239 -19.80 8.87 19.03
C GLU A 239 -19.63 10.40 18.91
N ARG A 240 -20.21 10.99 17.86
CA ARG A 240 -20.32 12.43 17.65
C ARG A 240 -21.78 12.83 17.49
N LYS A 241 -22.27 13.64 18.42
CA LYS A 241 -23.63 14.20 18.39
C LYS A 241 -23.66 15.46 17.55
N VAL A 242 -24.69 15.59 16.72
CA VAL A 242 -25.01 16.78 15.92
C VAL A 242 -26.32 17.35 16.45
N PRO A 243 -26.30 18.40 17.28
CA PRO A 243 -27.46 18.78 18.10
C PRO A 243 -28.59 19.46 17.32
N ALA A 244 -28.33 19.98 16.12
CA ALA A 244 -29.27 20.75 15.32
C ALA A 244 -29.18 20.39 13.83
N LYS A 245 -30.20 20.79 13.07
CA LYS A 245 -30.16 20.83 11.62
C LYS A 245 -29.20 21.92 11.12
N ASP A 246 -28.86 21.86 9.84
CA ASP A 246 -28.03 22.83 9.12
C ASP A 246 -26.57 22.90 9.63
N VAL A 247 -26.12 21.88 10.36
CA VAL A 247 -24.73 21.77 10.84
C VAL A 247 -23.88 21.13 9.76
N ARG A 248 -22.83 21.83 9.32
CA ARG A 248 -21.84 21.33 8.36
C ARG A 248 -20.86 20.40 9.07
N VAL A 249 -20.98 19.10 8.83
CA VAL A 249 -20.09 18.08 9.41
C VAL A 249 -18.76 18.04 8.66
N ILE A 250 -18.84 18.20 7.34
CA ILE A 250 -17.71 18.26 6.42
C ILE A 250 -17.91 19.50 5.54
N VAL A 251 -16.84 20.22 5.26
CA VAL A 251 -16.81 21.35 4.32
C VAL A 251 -15.89 20.98 3.17
N GLN A 252 -16.34 21.19 1.94
CA GLN A 252 -15.53 20.94 0.74
C GLN A 252 -14.29 21.84 0.71
N GLY A 253 -13.14 21.25 0.37
CA GLY A 253 -11.84 21.92 0.36
C GLY A 253 -11.05 21.81 1.66
N ASP A 254 -11.70 21.50 2.78
CA ASP A 254 -11.00 21.34 4.07
C ASP A 254 -10.15 20.05 4.09
N ALA A 255 -9.16 20.00 4.99
CA ALA A 255 -8.41 18.78 5.25
C ALA A 255 -9.35 17.69 5.80
N GLY A 256 -9.21 16.47 5.26
CA GLY A 256 -10.07 15.36 5.67
C GLY A 256 -9.46 14.51 6.77
N ASP A 257 -9.93 14.67 8.02
CA ASP A 257 -9.30 13.96 9.15
C ASP A 257 -10.06 12.72 9.64
N TYR A 258 -11.37 12.66 9.35
CA TYR A 258 -12.26 11.63 9.87
C TYR A 258 -13.09 10.94 8.79
N PHE A 259 -13.42 9.69 9.04
CA PHE A 259 -14.49 8.94 8.40
C PHE A 259 -15.72 8.92 9.30
N TYR A 260 -16.92 8.98 8.71
CA TYR A 260 -18.18 9.01 9.46
C TYR A 260 -19.13 7.90 9.02
N VAL A 261 -19.82 7.31 9.99
CA VAL A 261 -20.95 6.39 9.79
C VAL A 261 -22.19 6.96 10.46
N VAL A 262 -23.33 6.96 9.77
CA VAL A 262 -24.58 7.51 10.29
C VAL A 262 -25.26 6.49 11.21
N GLU A 263 -25.38 6.80 12.50
CA GLU A 263 -26.15 6.00 13.46
C GLU A 263 -27.63 6.40 13.42
N ARG A 264 -27.89 7.71 13.47
CA ARG A 264 -29.25 8.26 13.48
C ARG A 264 -29.28 9.62 12.80
N GLY A 265 -30.38 9.89 12.11
CA GLY A 265 -30.63 11.14 11.42
C GLY A 265 -30.30 11.06 9.92
N SER A 266 -30.34 12.19 9.25
CA SER A 266 -30.11 12.30 7.80
C SER A 266 -29.21 13.48 7.47
N PHE A 267 -28.44 13.31 6.40
CA PHE A 267 -27.45 14.26 5.92
C PHE A 267 -27.58 14.47 4.42
N ASP A 268 -27.44 15.71 3.99
CA ASP A 268 -27.40 16.08 2.58
C ASP A 268 -25.97 16.40 2.15
N ILE A 269 -25.59 15.89 0.98
CA ILE A 269 -24.26 16.05 0.41
C ILE A 269 -24.34 17.03 -0.75
N TYR A 270 -23.51 18.05 -0.70
CA TYR A 270 -23.43 19.13 -1.68
C TYR A 270 -22.03 19.20 -2.30
N VAL A 271 -21.97 19.47 -3.60
CA VAL A 271 -20.70 19.65 -4.32
C VAL A 271 -20.74 20.98 -5.05
N SER A 272 -19.81 21.86 -4.69
CA SER A 272 -19.53 23.10 -5.41
C SER A 272 -18.67 22.81 -6.63
N SER A 273 -19.02 23.45 -7.75
CA SER A 273 -18.30 23.31 -9.03
C SER A 273 -16.95 24.03 -9.00
N SER A 274 -16.76 25.02 -8.12
CA SER A 274 -15.50 25.76 -7.97
C SER A 274 -14.47 25.04 -7.09
N GLY A 275 -14.82 23.87 -6.51
CA GLY A 275 -13.91 23.08 -5.66
C GLY A 275 -13.81 23.55 -4.22
N HIS A 276 -14.40 24.70 -3.88
CA HIS A 276 -14.47 25.28 -2.54
C HIS A 276 -15.87 25.83 -2.25
N VAL A 277 -16.20 26.02 -0.97
CA VAL A 277 -17.47 26.64 -0.56
C VAL A 277 -17.36 28.16 -0.65
N GLU A 278 -18.22 28.77 -1.47
CA GLU A 278 -18.26 30.23 -1.63
C GLU A 278 -19.24 30.89 -0.64
N PRO A 279 -19.03 32.16 -0.26
CA PRO A 279 -19.99 32.90 0.56
C PRO A 279 -21.29 33.21 -0.20
N GLY A 280 -22.42 32.74 0.31
CA GLY A 280 -23.75 33.02 -0.24
C GLY A 280 -24.69 31.81 -0.20
N PRO A 281 -25.99 31.97 -0.53
CA PRO A 281 -26.96 30.87 -0.58
C PRO A 281 -26.62 29.80 -1.62
N GLU A 282 -25.99 30.19 -2.73
CA GLU A 282 -25.61 29.30 -3.84
C GLU A 282 -24.22 28.68 -3.69
N GLY A 283 -23.38 29.21 -2.78
CA GLY A 283 -21.98 28.81 -2.64
C GLY A 283 -21.75 27.42 -2.04
N MET A 284 -22.80 26.74 -1.57
CA MET A 284 -22.74 25.34 -1.12
C MET A 284 -22.71 24.36 -2.30
N GLY A 285 -23.13 24.80 -3.49
CA GLY A 285 -23.21 23.97 -4.68
C GLY A 285 -24.48 23.12 -4.76
N ASN A 286 -24.50 22.16 -5.68
CA ASN A 286 -25.67 21.34 -5.95
C ASN A 286 -25.74 20.14 -5.00
N LYS A 287 -26.94 19.82 -4.52
CA LYS A 287 -27.19 18.58 -3.76
C LYS A 287 -26.99 17.38 -4.68
N VAL A 288 -26.02 16.53 -4.35
CA VAL A 288 -25.68 15.34 -5.15
C VAL A 288 -26.24 14.04 -4.56
N ALA A 289 -26.40 13.97 -3.24
CA ALA A 289 -26.85 12.77 -2.55
C ALA A 289 -27.42 13.08 -1.16
N SER A 290 -28.06 12.08 -0.55
CA SER A 290 -28.48 12.08 0.85
C SER A 290 -28.06 10.78 1.54
N SER A 291 -27.61 10.88 2.79
CA SER A 291 -27.09 9.79 3.61
C SER A 291 -27.93 9.62 4.86
N GLY A 292 -28.55 8.45 5.02
CA GLY A 292 -29.33 8.06 6.19
C GLY A 292 -28.62 7.01 7.06
N PRO A 293 -29.30 6.47 8.09
CA PRO A 293 -28.74 5.48 9.01
C PRO A 293 -28.17 4.25 8.29
N GLY A 294 -26.99 3.80 8.71
CA GLY A 294 -26.28 2.66 8.09
C GLY A 294 -25.46 3.03 6.85
N THR A 295 -25.48 4.29 6.41
CA THR A 295 -24.58 4.78 5.35
C THR A 295 -23.33 5.41 5.95
N SER A 296 -22.29 5.57 5.13
CA SER A 296 -21.03 6.18 5.54
C SER A 296 -20.51 7.18 4.52
N PHE A 297 -19.67 8.11 4.95
CA PHE A 297 -19.07 9.12 4.08
C PHE A 297 -17.69 9.57 4.59
N GLY A 298 -16.87 10.08 3.67
CA GLY A 298 -15.53 10.58 3.99
C GLY A 298 -14.45 9.51 4.12
N GLU A 299 -14.66 8.29 3.59
CA GLU A 299 -13.72 7.16 3.67
C GLU A 299 -12.34 7.45 3.10
N LEU A 300 -12.24 8.27 2.04
CA LEU A 300 -10.96 8.64 1.43
C LEU A 300 -10.02 9.37 2.40
N ALA A 301 -10.58 10.03 3.43
CA ALA A 301 -9.80 10.65 4.49
C ALA A 301 -8.97 9.65 5.30
N LEU A 302 -9.34 8.37 5.31
CA LEU A 302 -8.56 7.33 6.00
C LEU A 302 -7.32 6.90 5.22
N MET A 303 -7.27 7.15 3.91
CA MET A 303 -6.19 6.68 3.04
C MET A 303 -5.09 7.72 2.85
N TYR A 304 -5.47 8.96 2.54
CA TYR A 304 -4.52 10.01 2.19
C TYR A 304 -4.92 11.36 2.77
N ASN A 305 -3.94 12.26 2.85
CA ASN A 305 -4.21 13.66 3.14
C ASN A 305 -4.72 14.38 1.90
N ALA A 306 -6.01 14.23 1.63
CA ALA A 306 -6.69 14.86 0.50
C ALA A 306 -7.76 15.85 0.98
N PRO A 307 -7.96 16.98 0.27
CA PRO A 307 -9.08 17.88 0.52
C PRO A 307 -10.42 17.17 0.39
N ARG A 308 -11.40 17.60 1.18
CA ARG A 308 -12.77 17.09 1.12
C ARG A 308 -13.40 17.44 -0.23
N ALA A 309 -13.95 16.43 -0.91
CA ALA A 309 -14.57 16.61 -2.23
C ALA A 309 -15.99 17.18 -2.20
N ALA A 310 -16.65 17.16 -1.03
CA ALA A 310 -18.03 17.57 -0.87
C ALA A 310 -18.28 18.14 0.53
N THR A 311 -19.32 18.97 0.64
CA THR A 311 -19.85 19.48 1.91
C THR A 311 -20.99 18.57 2.37
N VAL A 312 -21.02 18.22 3.65
CA VAL A 312 -22.06 17.35 4.25
C VAL A 312 -22.76 18.09 5.37
N VAL A 313 -24.09 18.21 5.28
CA VAL A 313 -24.90 19.03 6.18
C VAL A 313 -26.00 18.19 6.82
N SER A 314 -26.23 18.34 8.12
CA SER A 314 -27.34 17.67 8.81
C SER A 314 -28.69 18.27 8.42
N THR A 315 -29.69 17.42 8.18
CA THR A 315 -31.08 17.89 7.97
C THR A 315 -31.87 17.92 9.28
N GLU A 316 -31.40 17.21 10.30
CA GLU A 316 -32.03 17.06 11.61
C GLU A 316 -30.99 16.78 12.71
N PRO A 317 -31.36 16.86 14.01
CA PRO A 317 -30.49 16.40 15.10
C PRO A 317 -30.11 14.92 14.89
N SER A 318 -28.80 14.68 14.80
CA SER A 318 -28.25 13.42 14.30
C SER A 318 -27.12 12.88 15.18
N ILE A 319 -26.79 11.59 15.02
CA ILE A 319 -25.69 10.92 15.71
C ILE A 319 -24.83 10.24 14.66
N LEU A 320 -23.53 10.49 14.72
CA LEU A 320 -22.51 9.90 13.86
C LEU A 320 -21.54 9.08 14.70
N TRP A 321 -20.96 8.06 14.09
CA TRP A 321 -19.70 7.48 14.54
C TRP A 321 -18.57 8.05 13.72
N GLN A 322 -17.48 8.47 14.36
CA GLN A 322 -16.31 9.03 13.69
C GLN A 322 -15.05 8.20 13.99
N LEU A 323 -14.18 8.07 13.00
CA LEU A 323 -12.87 7.43 13.13
C LEU A 323 -11.82 8.30 12.46
N ASP A 324 -10.71 8.57 13.15
CA ASP A 324 -9.61 9.34 12.61
C ASP A 324 -8.66 8.48 11.76
N ARG A 325 -8.00 9.14 10.79
CA ARG A 325 -7.04 8.51 9.89
C ARG A 325 -5.90 7.81 10.63
N VAL A 326 -5.32 8.47 11.63
CA VAL A 326 -4.10 8.00 12.31
C VAL A 326 -4.39 6.72 13.06
N THR A 327 -5.48 6.67 13.82
CA THR A 327 -5.96 5.48 14.53
C THR A 327 -6.24 4.34 13.56
N PHE A 328 -6.97 4.59 12.47
CA PHE A 328 -7.25 3.55 11.47
C PHE A 328 -5.96 2.96 10.91
N ARG A 329 -5.06 3.80 10.41
CA ARG A 329 -3.79 3.33 9.80
C ARG A 329 -2.92 2.62 10.82
N ARG A 330 -2.88 3.08 12.07
CA ARG A 330 -2.10 2.45 13.13
C ARG A 330 -2.62 1.07 13.52
N ILE A 331 -3.95 0.89 13.60
CA ILE A 331 -4.55 -0.44 13.81
C ILE A 331 -4.12 -1.40 12.70
N LEU A 332 -4.20 -0.97 11.43
CA LEU A 332 -3.84 -1.80 10.29
C LEU A 332 -2.34 -2.13 10.24
N MET A 333 -1.49 -1.15 10.55
CA MET A 333 -0.04 -1.35 10.55
C MET A 333 0.40 -2.27 11.68
N ASP A 334 -0.15 -2.09 12.89
CA ASP A 334 0.16 -2.93 14.03
C ASP A 334 -0.33 -4.37 13.82
N SER A 335 -1.56 -4.56 13.31
CA SER A 335 -2.06 -5.91 13.04
C SER A 335 -1.27 -6.62 11.93
N ALA A 336 -0.92 -5.92 10.85
CA ALA A 336 -0.08 -6.46 9.78
C ALA A 336 1.35 -6.78 10.29
N PHE A 337 1.92 -5.93 11.12
CA PHE A 337 3.25 -6.14 11.71
C PHE A 337 3.26 -7.33 12.67
N GLN A 338 2.28 -7.41 13.58
CA GLN A 338 2.13 -8.55 14.50
C GLN A 338 1.92 -9.85 13.75
N ARG A 339 1.10 -9.84 12.69
CA ARG A 339 0.88 -11.01 11.83
C ARG A 339 2.15 -11.45 11.12
N ARG A 340 2.92 -10.51 10.55
CA ARG A 340 4.21 -10.82 9.91
C ARG A 340 5.20 -11.41 10.91
N ARG A 341 5.33 -10.80 12.09
CA ARG A 341 6.22 -11.29 13.15
C ARG A 341 5.84 -12.67 13.66
N MET A 342 4.53 -12.93 13.82
CA MET A 342 4.01 -14.25 14.17
C MET A 342 4.41 -15.29 13.13
N TYR A 343 4.18 -15.01 11.83
CA TYR A 343 4.57 -15.94 10.78
C TYR A 343 6.08 -16.11 10.67
N GLU A 344 6.87 -15.05 10.76
CA GLU A 344 8.34 -15.17 10.73
C GLU A 344 8.85 -16.06 11.88
N SER A 345 8.34 -15.87 13.10
CA SER A 345 8.68 -16.72 14.24
C SER A 345 8.26 -18.18 14.04
N PHE A 346 7.09 -18.42 13.43
CA PHE A 346 6.62 -19.76 13.09
C PHE A 346 7.48 -20.40 12.01
N LEU A 347 7.80 -19.68 10.93
CA LEU A 347 8.59 -20.18 9.80
C LEU A 347 10.05 -20.46 10.20
N GLU A 348 10.57 -19.80 11.23
CA GLU A 348 11.86 -20.11 11.82
C GLU A 348 11.88 -21.46 12.55
N GLU A 349 10.76 -21.86 13.17
CA GLU A 349 10.62 -23.17 13.83
C GLU A 349 10.45 -24.33 12.83
N VAL A 350 10.03 -24.06 11.59
CA VAL A 350 9.76 -25.08 10.57
C VAL A 350 11.06 -25.68 10.04
N PRO A 351 11.38 -26.97 10.30
CA PRO A 351 12.66 -27.56 9.92
C PRO A 351 12.92 -27.53 8.40
N LEU A 352 11.86 -27.68 7.60
CA LEU A 352 11.91 -27.61 6.14
C LEU A 352 12.52 -26.29 5.63
N LEU A 353 12.25 -25.19 6.34
CA LEU A 353 12.62 -23.82 5.93
C LEU A 353 13.91 -23.32 6.59
N SER A 354 14.59 -24.17 7.36
CA SER A 354 15.83 -23.84 8.07
C SER A 354 16.98 -23.39 7.16
N SER A 355 16.97 -23.82 5.91
CA SER A 355 17.98 -23.44 4.90
C SER A 355 17.73 -22.07 4.26
N LEU A 356 16.57 -21.45 4.49
CA LEU A 356 16.22 -20.16 3.92
C LEU A 356 16.82 -19.00 4.70
N THR A 357 17.10 -17.91 4.01
CA THR A 357 17.46 -16.63 4.64
C THR A 357 16.24 -15.97 5.30
N ALA A 358 16.48 -15.01 6.21
CA ALA A 358 15.40 -14.23 6.81
C ALA A 358 14.57 -13.47 5.76
N TYR A 359 15.22 -12.94 4.72
CA TYR A 359 14.56 -12.25 3.61
C TYR A 359 13.61 -13.18 2.84
N GLU A 360 14.05 -14.38 2.49
CA GLU A 360 13.22 -15.38 1.81
C GLU A 360 12.04 -15.83 2.68
N ARG A 361 12.27 -16.06 3.99
CA ARG A 361 11.17 -16.36 4.93
C ARG A 361 10.15 -15.23 5.02
N SER A 362 10.59 -13.97 5.00
CA SER A 362 9.68 -12.81 5.00
C SER A 362 8.81 -12.76 3.74
N LYS A 363 9.37 -13.11 2.56
CA LYS A 363 8.57 -13.25 1.32
C LYS A 363 7.52 -14.35 1.40
N ILE A 364 7.84 -15.45 2.07
CA ILE A 364 6.87 -16.52 2.32
C ILE A 364 5.79 -16.04 3.30
N ALA A 365 6.17 -15.40 4.40
CA ALA A 365 5.24 -14.85 5.40
C ALA A 365 4.23 -13.88 4.77
N ASP A 366 4.66 -13.06 3.80
CA ASP A 366 3.79 -12.14 3.06
C ASP A 366 2.78 -12.83 2.13
N ALA A 367 3.08 -14.05 1.69
CA ALA A 367 2.25 -14.82 0.75
C ALA A 367 1.38 -15.88 1.42
N LEU A 368 1.53 -16.11 2.73
CA LEU A 368 0.77 -17.11 3.46
C LEU A 368 -0.62 -16.61 3.83
N GLU A 369 -1.61 -17.45 3.55
CA GLU A 369 -2.98 -17.28 4.02
C GLU A 369 -3.28 -18.30 5.10
N THR A 370 -4.15 -17.96 6.05
CA THR A 370 -4.48 -18.83 7.18
C THR A 370 -5.92 -19.30 7.13
N THR A 371 -6.16 -20.54 7.53
CA THR A 371 -7.51 -21.09 7.67
C THR A 371 -7.60 -21.98 8.90
N LYS A 372 -8.68 -21.81 9.67
CA LYS A 372 -8.98 -22.63 10.85
C LYS A 372 -9.93 -23.75 10.45
N TYR A 373 -9.64 -24.96 10.91
CA TYR A 373 -10.45 -26.15 10.68
C TYR A 373 -10.91 -26.71 12.03
N PRO A 374 -12.22 -26.86 12.27
CA PRO A 374 -12.75 -27.57 13.43
C PRO A 374 -12.27 -29.02 13.47
N ASP A 375 -12.45 -29.71 14.59
CA ASP A 375 -12.11 -31.14 14.70
C ASP A 375 -12.80 -32.01 13.63
N ASN A 376 -12.13 -33.10 13.22
CA ASN A 376 -12.59 -34.07 12.23
C ASN A 376 -13.03 -33.46 10.88
N THR A 377 -12.46 -32.32 10.50
CA THR A 377 -12.78 -31.64 9.24
C THR A 377 -11.70 -31.97 8.19
N PRO A 378 -12.07 -32.41 6.97
CA PRO A 378 -11.11 -32.69 5.91
C PRO A 378 -10.51 -31.39 5.37
N ILE A 379 -9.17 -31.30 5.40
CA ILE A 379 -8.38 -30.17 4.89
C ILE A 379 -8.05 -30.39 3.41
N ILE A 380 -7.59 -31.59 3.07
CA ILE A 380 -7.43 -32.09 1.69
C ILE A 380 -8.07 -33.46 1.56
N LYS A 381 -8.56 -33.79 0.37
CA LYS A 381 -9.16 -35.10 0.09
C LYS A 381 -8.34 -35.84 -0.95
N GLU A 382 -8.19 -37.14 -0.75
CA GLU A 382 -7.54 -38.03 -1.70
C GLU A 382 -8.23 -38.00 -3.06
N GLY A 383 -7.44 -37.91 -4.13
CA GLY A 383 -7.93 -37.87 -5.51
C GLY A 383 -8.29 -36.47 -6.03
N ASP A 384 -8.38 -35.45 -5.17
CA ASP A 384 -8.59 -34.08 -5.61
C ASP A 384 -7.32 -33.54 -6.31
N VAL A 385 -7.49 -32.58 -7.20
CA VAL A 385 -6.36 -31.84 -7.78
C VAL A 385 -5.71 -30.99 -6.68
N GLY A 386 -4.39 -31.07 -6.54
CA GLY A 386 -3.68 -30.28 -5.55
C GLY A 386 -3.19 -28.95 -6.11
N ASP A 387 -3.71 -27.85 -5.58
CA ASP A 387 -3.37 -26.47 -5.94
C ASP A 387 -2.72 -25.67 -4.79
N ARG A 388 -2.64 -26.27 -3.61
CA ARG A 388 -2.17 -25.63 -2.36
C ARG A 388 -1.18 -26.50 -1.59
N PHE A 389 -0.22 -25.83 -0.96
CA PHE A 389 0.70 -26.37 0.03
C PHE A 389 0.29 -25.88 1.41
N TYR A 390 0.45 -26.70 2.44
CA TYR A 390 -0.01 -26.39 3.80
C TYR A 390 1.12 -26.58 4.82
N LEU A 391 1.16 -25.67 5.79
CA LEU A 391 1.99 -25.70 7.00
C LEU A 391 1.05 -25.70 8.22
N LEU A 392 1.29 -26.60 9.17
CA LEU A 392 0.49 -26.73 10.37
C LEU A 392 0.97 -25.72 11.44
N GLU A 393 0.20 -24.66 11.66
CA GLU A 393 0.54 -23.57 12.58
C GLU A 393 0.21 -23.95 14.04
N SER A 394 -0.92 -24.64 14.25
CA SER A 394 -1.31 -25.16 15.56
C SER A 394 -2.30 -26.31 15.45
N GLY A 395 -2.39 -27.11 16.51
CA GLY A 395 -3.23 -28.31 16.58
C GLY A 395 -2.56 -29.53 15.97
N GLU A 396 -3.36 -30.55 15.68
CA GLU A 396 -2.93 -31.82 15.11
C GLU A 396 -3.77 -32.16 13.87
N ALA A 397 -3.17 -32.90 12.94
CA ALA A 397 -3.88 -33.45 11.80
C ALA A 397 -3.37 -34.86 11.48
N GLU A 398 -4.15 -35.66 10.77
CA GLU A 398 -3.74 -36.99 10.34
C GLU A 398 -3.98 -37.20 8.84
N ALA A 399 -3.05 -37.89 8.18
CA ALA A 399 -3.24 -38.39 6.83
C ALA A 399 -3.95 -39.74 6.86
N ILE A 400 -5.03 -39.88 6.10
CA ILE A 400 -5.81 -41.11 5.93
C ILE A 400 -5.85 -41.46 4.45
N LYS A 401 -5.57 -42.72 4.12
CA LYS A 401 -5.59 -43.22 2.75
C LYS A 401 -6.62 -44.32 2.58
N ARG A 402 -7.39 -44.27 1.49
CA ARG A 402 -8.40 -45.29 1.18
C ARG A 402 -7.75 -46.67 1.06
N GLY A 403 -8.34 -47.65 1.73
CA GLY A 403 -7.85 -49.03 1.73
C GLY A 403 -6.72 -49.31 2.72
N VAL A 404 -6.26 -48.31 3.48
CA VAL A 404 -5.34 -48.50 4.61
C VAL A 404 -6.12 -48.29 5.90
N ASN A 405 -6.02 -49.24 6.84
CA ASN A 405 -6.63 -49.09 8.16
C ASN A 405 -5.74 -48.21 9.04
N GLY A 406 -6.30 -47.09 9.53
CA GLY A 406 -5.61 -46.16 10.42
C GLY A 406 -4.93 -44.98 9.72
N ALA A 407 -4.31 -44.11 10.52
CA ALA A 407 -3.57 -42.95 10.02
C ALA A 407 -2.23 -43.39 9.38
N VAL A 408 -1.95 -42.87 8.20
CA VAL A 408 -0.68 -43.09 7.47
C VAL A 408 0.43 -42.19 8.01
N LYS A 409 0.07 -40.99 8.49
CA LYS A 409 0.98 -40.03 9.12
C LYS A 409 0.20 -39.15 10.09
N LEU A 410 0.83 -38.79 11.21
CA LEU A 410 0.33 -37.77 12.13
C LEU A 410 1.17 -36.51 11.95
N TYR A 411 0.50 -35.36 11.98
CA TYR A 411 1.10 -34.04 11.81
C TYR A 411 0.92 -33.22 13.08
N LYS A 412 2.00 -32.53 13.46
CA LYS A 412 2.07 -31.60 14.60
C LYS A 412 2.51 -30.22 14.13
N LYS A 413 2.45 -29.24 15.02
CA LYS A 413 2.95 -27.89 14.76
C LYS A 413 4.33 -27.91 14.08
N GLY A 414 4.46 -27.18 12.98
CA GLY A 414 5.69 -27.09 12.18
C GLY A 414 5.78 -28.12 11.05
N ASP A 415 4.94 -29.15 11.05
CA ASP A 415 4.85 -30.09 9.94
C ASP A 415 4.13 -29.47 8.73
N TYR A 416 4.32 -30.11 7.57
CA TYR A 416 3.73 -29.70 6.30
C TYR A 416 3.05 -30.87 5.58
N PHE A 417 2.18 -30.53 4.64
CA PHE A 417 1.55 -31.50 3.73
C PHE A 417 1.03 -30.86 2.45
N GLY A 418 0.75 -31.70 1.45
CA GLY A 418 0.19 -31.28 0.16
C GLY A 418 1.23 -30.90 -0.89
N GLU A 419 2.51 -31.03 -0.58
CA GLU A 419 3.66 -30.85 -1.47
C GLU A 419 3.62 -31.80 -2.67
N LEU A 420 3.24 -33.06 -2.48
CA LEU A 420 3.36 -34.11 -3.50
C LEU A 420 2.57 -33.79 -4.78
N ALA A 421 1.39 -33.19 -4.62
CA ALA A 421 0.55 -32.84 -5.76
C ALA A 421 1.12 -31.68 -6.57
N LEU A 422 1.89 -30.79 -5.93
CA LEU A 422 2.52 -29.64 -6.58
C LEU A 422 3.84 -30.01 -7.26
N LEU A 423 4.57 -30.99 -6.71
CA LEU A 423 5.86 -31.47 -7.23
C LEU A 423 5.73 -32.38 -8.46
N ASP A 424 4.70 -33.22 -8.49
CA ASP A 424 4.50 -34.25 -9.52
C ASP A 424 3.34 -33.95 -10.48
N ASP A 425 2.56 -32.91 -10.21
CA ASP A 425 1.31 -32.59 -10.92
C ASP A 425 0.32 -33.77 -10.95
N LYS A 426 0.26 -34.51 -9.83
CA LYS A 426 -0.64 -35.65 -9.61
C LYS A 426 -1.72 -35.30 -8.59
N PRO A 427 -2.88 -35.99 -8.62
CA PRO A 427 -3.90 -35.84 -7.59
C PRO A 427 -3.37 -36.13 -6.18
N ARG A 428 -4.06 -35.59 -5.15
CA ARG A 428 -3.71 -35.80 -3.74
C ARG A 428 -3.63 -37.30 -3.41
N ALA A 429 -2.51 -37.73 -2.84
CA ALA A 429 -2.23 -39.14 -2.58
C ALA A 429 -2.97 -39.72 -1.34
N ALA A 430 -3.41 -38.85 -0.43
CA ALA A 430 -4.14 -39.17 0.78
C ALA A 430 -5.02 -37.98 1.18
N SER A 431 -6.02 -38.23 2.02
CA SER A 431 -6.80 -37.18 2.67
C SER A 431 -6.08 -36.74 3.94
N VAL A 432 -6.19 -35.47 4.33
CA VAL A 432 -5.71 -34.99 5.63
C VAL A 432 -6.89 -34.40 6.37
N VAL A 433 -7.06 -34.81 7.63
CA VAL A 433 -8.19 -34.45 8.48
C VAL A 433 -7.64 -33.86 9.78
N SER A 434 -8.24 -32.77 10.25
CA SER A 434 -7.92 -32.18 11.56
C SER A 434 -8.27 -33.13 12.72
N LYS A 435 -7.56 -32.98 13.83
CA LYS A 435 -7.75 -33.76 15.07
C LYS A 435 -7.83 -32.91 16.32
N GLY A 436 -8.49 -33.45 17.34
CA GLY A 436 -8.51 -32.92 18.69
C GLY A 436 -9.46 -31.73 18.82
N GLU A 437 -8.95 -30.55 19.17
CA GLU A 437 -9.77 -29.33 19.27
C GLU A 437 -9.89 -28.58 17.92
N GLY A 438 -9.37 -29.17 16.84
CA GLY A 438 -9.19 -28.54 15.54
C GLY A 438 -7.76 -28.07 15.32
N CYS A 439 -7.50 -27.52 14.14
CA CYS A 439 -6.17 -27.06 13.77
C CYS A 439 -6.23 -25.75 12.97
N LYS A 440 -5.12 -25.01 12.99
CA LYS A 440 -4.89 -23.83 12.17
C LYS A 440 -3.78 -24.13 11.19
N VAL A 441 -4.04 -23.91 9.92
CA VAL A 441 -3.06 -24.14 8.85
C VAL A 441 -2.80 -22.85 8.10
N ALA A 442 -1.53 -22.60 7.81
CA ALA A 442 -1.10 -21.60 6.85
C ALA A 442 -0.91 -22.29 5.50
N TRP A 443 -1.35 -21.68 4.40
CA TRP A 443 -1.27 -22.28 3.08
C TRP A 443 -0.77 -21.30 2.02
N LEU A 444 -0.18 -21.88 0.98
CA LEU A 444 0.39 -21.18 -0.16
C LEU A 444 -0.15 -21.80 -1.44
N GLY A 445 -0.58 -20.98 -2.40
CA GLY A 445 -1.01 -21.45 -3.72
C GLY A 445 0.15 -22.02 -4.55
N LYS A 446 -0.15 -22.82 -5.58
CA LYS A 446 0.81 -23.45 -6.48
C LYS A 446 1.87 -22.47 -7.03
N ASP A 447 1.43 -21.31 -7.51
CA ASP A 447 2.35 -20.28 -8.06
C ASP A 447 3.28 -19.72 -6.99
N GLY A 448 2.75 -19.49 -5.78
CA GLY A 448 3.53 -19.05 -4.63
C GLY A 448 4.56 -20.12 -4.23
N PHE A 449 4.16 -21.39 -4.18
CA PHE A 449 5.02 -22.52 -3.86
C PHE A 449 6.19 -22.63 -4.84
N GLN A 450 5.92 -22.61 -6.14
CA GLN A 450 6.97 -22.74 -7.17
C GLN A 450 7.95 -21.56 -7.13
N ARG A 451 7.45 -20.34 -6.90
CA ARG A 451 8.29 -19.14 -6.90
C ARG A 451 9.09 -18.97 -5.60
N LEU A 452 8.50 -19.30 -4.46
CA LEU A 452 9.07 -18.97 -3.14
C LEU A 452 9.75 -20.16 -2.44
N LEU A 453 9.42 -21.40 -2.81
CA LEU A 453 9.96 -22.61 -2.18
C LEU A 453 10.86 -23.43 -3.12
N GLY A 454 11.28 -22.86 -4.25
CA GLY A 454 12.16 -23.55 -5.21
C GLY A 454 13.49 -24.02 -4.61
N SER A 455 14.06 -23.28 -3.65
CA SER A 455 15.30 -23.65 -2.95
C SER A 455 15.14 -24.88 -2.05
N VAL A 456 13.94 -25.13 -1.52
CA VAL A 456 13.65 -26.29 -0.66
C VAL A 456 12.98 -27.45 -1.40
N GLU A 457 12.74 -27.31 -2.72
CA GLU A 457 12.14 -28.36 -3.55
C GLU A 457 12.92 -29.68 -3.45
N GLY A 458 14.25 -29.60 -3.40
CA GLY A 458 15.12 -30.77 -3.24
C GLY A 458 14.92 -31.52 -1.93
N VAL A 459 14.61 -30.81 -0.83
CA VAL A 459 14.29 -31.43 0.48
C VAL A 459 12.94 -32.11 0.42
N LEU A 460 11.94 -31.41 -0.14
CA LEU A 460 10.58 -31.94 -0.31
C LEU A 460 10.54 -33.22 -1.15
N ARG A 461 11.36 -33.31 -2.21
CA ARG A 461 11.45 -34.52 -3.04
C ARG A 461 12.13 -35.70 -2.33
N ARG A 462 13.04 -35.44 -1.38
CA ARG A 462 13.74 -36.49 -0.61
C ARG A 462 12.85 -37.10 0.46
N ASP A 463 12.01 -36.27 1.09
CA ASP A 463 11.08 -36.70 2.14
C ASP A 463 9.80 -37.38 1.59
N ASP A 464 9.70 -37.55 0.27
CA ASP A 464 8.56 -38.18 -0.39
C ASP A 464 8.38 -39.65 0.08
N PRO A 465 7.31 -39.97 0.83
CA PRO A 465 7.08 -41.30 1.38
C PRO A 465 6.83 -42.37 0.30
N ARG A 466 6.61 -41.97 -0.96
CA ARG A 466 6.47 -42.91 -2.09
C ARG A 466 7.82 -43.41 -2.60
N GLN A 467 8.92 -42.71 -2.33
CA GLN A 467 10.26 -43.07 -2.82
C GLN A 467 11.00 -44.02 -1.86
N THR A 468 10.70 -43.97 -0.56
CA THR A 468 11.27 -44.85 0.46
C THR A 468 10.68 -46.27 0.47
N SER A 469 9.66 -46.54 -0.35
CA SER A 469 8.98 -47.83 -0.45
C SER A 469 9.48 -48.72 -1.61
N ARG A 470 10.68 -48.47 -2.16
CA ARG A 470 11.26 -49.29 -3.24
C ARG A 470 12.49 -50.08 -2.82
#